data_AF-A0A2A3VPU9-F1
#
_entry.id   AF-A0A2A3VPU9-F1
#
_cell.length_a   1.000
_cell.length_b   1.000
_cell.length_c   1.000
_cell.angle_alpha   90.00
_cell.angle_beta   90.00
_cell.angle_gamma   90.00
#
_symmetry.space_group_name_H-M   'P 1'
#
loop_
_entity.id
_entity.type
_entity.pdbx_description
1 polymer ?
#
loop_
_entity_poly.entity_id
_entity_poly.type
_entity_poly.pdbx_seq_one_letter_code
_entity_poly.pdbx_strand_id
1 'polypeptide(L)' 'MRNPPASADAYAALGWIEEFSELARLAIDEEDDESLRRRYEDELLRRAAYLRAAGLFDVVEIRHPALRAMLADTR' A
#
# COMPACT_ATOMS: atom_id res chain seq x y z
N MET A 1 -28.12 -22.93 0.70
CA MET A 1 -26.66 -22.69 0.64
C MET A 1 -26.42 -21.19 0.75
N ARG A 2 -25.84 -20.70 1.84
CA ARG A 2 -25.42 -19.30 1.96
C ARG A 2 -23.93 -19.29 1.63
N ASN A 3 -23.54 -18.80 0.46
CA ASN A 3 -22.14 -18.44 0.19
C ASN A 3 -22.04 -16.93 0.40
N PRO A 4 -21.49 -16.46 1.53
CA PRO A 4 -20.34 -15.56 1.41
C PRO A 4 -19.41 -15.56 2.64
N PRO A 5 -18.14 -15.90 2.45
CA PRO A 5 -17.08 -15.10 3.09
C PRO A 5 -16.05 -14.55 2.08
N ALA A 6 -15.76 -15.28 1.01
CA ALA A 6 -14.69 -14.94 0.06
C ALA A 6 -14.89 -13.61 -0.70
N SER A 7 -16.14 -13.22 -1.00
CA SER A 7 -16.39 -11.96 -1.71
C SER A 7 -16.18 -10.73 -0.83
N ALA A 8 -16.53 -10.82 0.46
CA ALA A 8 -16.32 -9.74 1.41
C ALA A 8 -14.81 -9.52 1.66
N ASP A 9 -14.06 -10.61 1.75
CA ASP A 9 -12.59 -10.57 1.89
C ASP A 9 -11.92 -9.99 0.63
N ALA A 10 -12.44 -10.30 -0.57
CA ALA A 10 -11.93 -9.74 -1.82
C ALA A 10 -12.16 -8.22 -1.96
N TYR A 11 -13.34 -7.71 -1.59
CA TYR A 11 -13.59 -6.26 -1.61
C TYR A 11 -12.76 -5.53 -0.55
N ALA A 12 -12.56 -6.13 0.63
CA ALA A 12 -11.67 -5.57 1.65
C ALA A 12 -10.22 -5.51 1.16
N ALA A 13 -9.72 -6.59 0.55
CA ALA A 13 -8.38 -6.63 -0.05
C ALA A 13 -8.19 -5.57 -1.13
N LEU A 14 -9.19 -5.37 -2.00
CA LEU A 14 -9.16 -4.32 -3.01
C LEU A 14 -9.08 -2.93 -2.37
N GLY A 15 -9.90 -2.66 -1.35
CA GLY A 15 -9.86 -1.39 -0.63
C GLY A 15 -8.50 -1.11 0.02
N TRP A 16 -7.83 -2.13 0.57
CA TRP A 16 -6.49 -1.97 1.12
C TRP A 16 -5.44 -1.65 0.05
N ILE A 17 -5.55 -2.26 -1.13
CA ILE A 17 -4.66 -1.97 -2.27
C ILE A 17 -4.91 -0.54 -2.79
N GLU A 18 -6.16 -0.11 -2.86
CA GLU A 18 -6.53 1.26 -3.27
C GLU A 18 -5.96 2.30 -2.30
N GLU A 19 -6.16 2.14 -0.99
CA GLU A 19 -5.61 3.05 0.01
C GLU A 19 -4.08 3.14 -0.04
N PHE A 20 -3.41 2.00 -0.21
CA PHE A 20 -1.96 1.96 -0.37
C PHE A 20 -1.50 2.68 -1.63
N SER A 21 -2.23 2.50 -2.74
CA SER A 21 -1.91 3.14 -4.01
C SER A 21 -2.11 4.66 -3.95
N GLU A 22 -3.14 5.14 -3.25
CA GLU A 22 -3.34 6.57 -3.04
C GLU A 22 -2.23 7.18 -2.18
N LEU A 23 -1.80 6.52 -1.10
CA LEU A 23 -0.67 6.99 -0.30
C LEU A 23 0.63 7.01 -1.09
N ALA A 24 0.85 6.02 -1.95
CA ALA A 24 2.00 5.99 -2.85
C ALA A 24 2.00 7.19 -3.78
N ARG A 25 0.84 7.49 -4.38
CA ARG A 25 0.66 8.63 -5.26
C ARG A 25 0.88 9.95 -4.51
N LEU A 26 0.30 10.12 -3.32
CA LEU A 26 0.49 11.30 -2.49
C LEU A 26 1.95 11.50 -2.08
N ALA A 27 2.67 10.43 -1.71
CA ALA A 27 4.09 10.52 -1.37
C ALA A 27 4.98 10.86 -2.59
N ILE A 28 4.57 10.46 -3.80
CA ILE A 28 5.30 10.77 -5.04
C ILE A 28 5.00 12.20 -5.51
N ASP A 29 3.73 12.60 -5.50
CA ASP A 29 3.26 13.89 -6.01
C ASP A 29 3.62 15.05 -5.06
N GLU A 30 3.81 14.79 -3.77
CA GLU A 30 4.13 15.81 -2.76
C GLU A 30 5.62 16.18 -2.77
N GLU A 31 5.99 17.14 -3.62
CA GLU A 31 7.36 17.64 -3.73
C GLU A 31 7.65 18.87 -2.85
N ASP A 32 6.62 19.64 -2.49
CA ASP A 32 6.77 20.98 -1.89
C ASP A 32 6.68 20.97 -0.35
N ASP A 33 5.94 20.03 0.25
CA ASP A 33 5.85 19.86 1.71
C ASP A 33 6.52 18.56 2.17
N GLU A 34 7.81 18.67 2.52
CA GLU A 34 8.60 17.55 3.06
C GLU A 34 7.94 16.90 4.29
N SER A 35 7.35 17.70 5.19
CA SER A 35 6.74 17.17 6.41
C SER A 35 5.50 16.34 6.09
N LEU A 36 4.74 16.76 5.08
CA LEU A 36 3.58 16.04 4.61
C LEU A 36 3.98 14.78 3.82
N ARG A 37 4.97 14.88 2.92
CA ARG A 37 5.52 13.72 2.19
C ARG A 37 5.97 12.63 3.16
N ARG A 38 6.73 12.99 4.20
CA ARG A 38 7.20 12.06 5.23
C ARG A 38 6.06 11.34 5.96
N ARG A 39 4.96 12.04 6.23
CA ARG A 39 3.77 11.41 6.84
C ARG A 39 3.13 10.38 5.92
N TYR A 40 3.08 10.65 4.61
CA TYR A 40 2.60 9.68 3.63
C TYR A 40 3.55 8.49 3.50
N GLU A 41 4.87 8.72 3.46
CA GLU A 41 5.89 7.66 3.47
C GLU A 41 5.73 6.74 4.70
N ASP A 42 5.64 7.31 5.90
CA ASP A 42 5.47 6.55 7.15
C ASP A 42 4.18 5.71 7.16
N GLU A 43 3.09 6.29 6.68
CA GLU A 43 1.80 5.61 6.62
C GLU A 43 1.79 4.51 5.56
N LEU A 44 2.46 4.75 4.43
CA LEU A 44 2.64 3.75 3.39
C LEU A 44 3.46 2.56 3.89
N LEU A 45 4.52 2.79 4.66
CA LEU A 45 5.32 1.73 5.28
C LEU A 45 4.50 0.91 6.29
N ARG A 46 3.67 1.57 7.13
CA ARG A 46 2.74 0.88 8.04
C ARG A 46 1.77 -0.02 7.27
N ARG A 47 1.16 0.48 6.20
CA ARG A 47 0.23 -0.30 5.36
C ARG A 47 0.92 -1.42 4.59
N ALA A 48 2.15 -1.21 4.14
CA ALA A 48 2.94 -2.25 3.49
C ALA A 48 3.10 -3.47 4.40
N ALA A 49 3.33 -3.28 5.71
CA ALA A 49 3.43 -4.39 6.66
C ALA A 49 2.15 -5.24 6.69
N TYR A 50 0.97 -4.61 6.71
CA TYR A 50 -0.32 -5.32 6.68
C TYR A 50 -0.55 -6.06 5.36
N LEU A 51 -0.30 -5.41 4.23
CA LEU A 51 -0.41 -6.02 2.90
C LEU A 51 0.53 -7.22 2.74
N ARG A 52 1.75 -7.14 3.29
CA ARG A 52 2.71 -8.27 3.32
C ARG A 52 2.18 -9.43 4.15
N ALA A 53 1.68 -9.16 5.36
CA ALA A 53 1.11 -10.19 6.23
C ALA A 53 -0.12 -10.87 5.61
N ALA A 54 -0.86 -10.16 4.76
CA ALA A 54 -2.01 -10.67 4.02
C ALA A 54 -1.65 -11.38 2.69
N GLY A 55 -0.37 -11.43 2.30
CA GLY A 55 0.06 -12.01 1.02
C GLY A 55 -0.32 -11.18 -0.22
N LEU A 56 -0.78 -9.94 -0.04
CA LEU A 56 -1.30 -9.11 -1.14
C LEU A 56 -0.19 -8.54 -2.05
N PHE A 57 1.06 -8.53 -1.59
CA PHE A 57 2.19 -8.16 -2.44
C PHE A 57 2.47 -9.16 -3.56
N ASP A 58 1.94 -10.39 -3.48
CA ASP A 58 2.11 -11.39 -4.54
C ASP A 58 1.26 -11.07 -5.79
N VAL A 59 0.27 -10.19 -5.64
CA VAL A 59 -0.65 -9.78 -6.72
C VAL A 59 -0.50 -8.32 -7.15
N VAL A 60 0.48 -7.60 -6.59
CA VAL A 60 0.73 -6.18 -6.88
C VAL A 60 2.17 -5.97 -7.35
N GLU A 61 2.35 -5.18 -8.41
CA GLU A 61 3.67 -4.80 -8.92
C GLU A 61 3.99 -3.32 -8.61
N ILE A 62 5.16 -3.06 -8.01
CA ILE A 62 5.62 -1.70 -7.73
C ILE A 62 6.64 -1.23 -8.78
N ARG A 63 6.15 -0.38 -9.69
CA ARG A 63 6.94 0.12 -10.83
C ARG A 63 7.82 1.33 -10.48
N HIS A 64 7.43 2.12 -9.48
CA HIS A 64 8.20 3.31 -9.09
C HIS A 64 9.51 2.92 -8.36
N PRO A 65 10.69 3.30 -8.86
CA PRO A 65 11.97 2.79 -8.35
C PRO A 65 12.26 3.25 -6.92
N ALA A 66 11.99 4.51 -6.58
CA ALA A 66 12.21 5.02 -5.22
C ALA A 66 11.27 4.32 -4.21
N LEU A 67 10.02 4.09 -4.61
CA LEU A 67 9.04 3.39 -3.77
C LEU A 67 9.46 1.95 -3.51
N ARG A 68 9.98 1.28 -4.55
CA ARG A 68 10.50 -0.08 -4.45
C ARG A 68 11.69 -0.16 -3.49
N ALA A 69 12.61 0.80 -3.56
CA ALA A 69 13.76 0.87 -2.66
C ALA A 69 13.32 1.06 -1.21
N MET A 70 12.46 2.05 -0.95
CA MET A 70 11.93 2.34 0.39
C MET A 70 11.22 1.14 1.03
N LEU A 71 10.44 0.39 0.24
CA LEU A 71 9.75 -0.80 0.71
C LEU A 71 10.68 -2.02 0.88
N ALA A 72 11.84 -2.04 0.22
CA ALA A 72 12.84 -3.08 0.39
C ALA A 72 13.66 -2.88 1.67
N ASP A 73 13.93 -1.62 2.05
CA ASP A 73 14.69 -1.26 3.26
C ASP A 73 13.95 -1.61 4.56
N THR A 74 12.64 -1.83 4.49
CA THR A 74 11.77 -2.15 5.63
C THR A 74 11.43 -3.64 5.75
N ARG A 75 12.09 -4.51 4.98
CA ARG A 75 11.93 -5.98 5.06
C ARG A 75 12.70 -6.60 6.21
#